data_AF-A0A0S1MIB8-F1
#
_entry.id   AF-A0A0S1MIB8-F1
#
_cell.length_a   1.000
_cell.length_b   1.000
_cell.length_c   1.000
_cell.angle_alpha   90.00
_cell.angle_beta   90.00
_cell.angle_gamma   90.00
#
_symmetry.space_group_name_H-M   'P 1'
#
loop_
_entity.id
_entity.type
_entity.pdbx_description
1 polymer ?
#
loop_
_entity_poly.entity_id
_entity_poly.type
_entity_poly.pdbx_seq_one_letter_code
_entity_poly.pdbx_strand_id
1 'polypeptide(L)'
;MIFCPTCSNMLVISRVTGENKFECQTCPYEYPIYRNYLDRTVLTRKEVDDVLGGEEAWKNVDQTEAQCPKCENNRAYYMQLQIRSADEPMTTFYKCTVLTCSTQWRD
;
A
#
# COMPACT_ATOMS: atom_id res chain seq x y z
N MET A 1 15.54 -15.71 11.01
CA MET A 1 14.95 -15.77 12.38
C MET A 1 15.66 -16.85 13.19
N ILE A 2 15.85 -16.67 14.50
CA ILE A 2 16.61 -17.60 15.38
C ILE A 2 15.70 -18.07 16.52
N PHE A 3 15.70 -19.38 16.79
CA PHE A 3 14.83 -20.03 17.77
C PHE A 3 15.63 -20.65 18.92
N CYS A 4 14.99 -20.74 20.08
CA CYS A 4 15.56 -21.38 21.27
C CYS A 4 15.56 -22.92 21.11
N PRO A 5 16.68 -23.62 21.41
CA PRO A 5 16.77 -25.07 21.25
C PRO A 5 15.95 -25.86 22.28
N THR A 6 15.56 -25.26 23.41
CA THR A 6 14.85 -25.96 24.49
C THR A 6 13.34 -25.85 24.40
N CYS A 7 12.80 -24.70 23.98
CA CYS A 7 11.36 -24.42 23.95
C CYS A 7 10.86 -23.97 22.58
N SER A 8 11.72 -23.94 21.56
CA SER A 8 11.40 -23.54 20.17
C SER A 8 10.78 -22.16 20.01
N ASN A 9 10.87 -21.32 21.05
CA ASN A 9 10.37 -19.96 21.03
C ASN A 9 11.35 -19.01 20.33
N MET A 10 10.87 -17.87 19.83
CA MET A 10 11.71 -16.88 19.17
C MET A 10 12.62 -16.18 20.19
N LEU A 11 13.91 -16.08 19.88
CA LEU A 11 14.87 -15.38 20.73
C LEU A 11 14.82 -13.86 20.48
N VAL A 12 14.93 -13.08 21.55
CA VAL A 12 14.92 -11.61 21.53
C VAL A 12 16.32 -11.10 21.89
N ILE A 13 16.71 -9.95 21.34
CA ILE A 13 18.01 -9.33 21.65
C ILE A 13 17.89 -8.51 22.94
N SER A 14 18.78 -8.78 23.90
CA SER A 14 18.86 -8.13 25.21
C SER A 14 20.28 -7.58 25.45
N ARG A 15 20.39 -6.51 26.24
CA ARG A 15 21.64 -5.75 26.51
C ARG A 15 21.96 -5.57 28.00
N VAL A 16 21.36 -6.37 28.88
CA VAL A 16 21.38 -6.15 30.34
C VAL A 16 22.81 -6.15 30.92
N THR A 17 23.74 -6.90 30.34
CA THR A 17 25.12 -7.08 30.86
C THR A 17 26.19 -6.32 30.05
N GLY A 18 25.79 -5.36 29.21
CA GLY A 18 26.71 -4.58 28.37
C GLY A 18 27.09 -5.24 27.03
N GLU A 19 26.86 -6.55 26.90
CA GLU A 19 27.01 -7.30 25.63
C GLU A 19 25.63 -7.62 25.02
N ASN A 20 25.55 -7.67 23.69
CA ASN A 20 24.33 -8.11 23.01
C ASN A 20 24.20 -9.64 23.15
N LYS A 21 23.09 -10.11 23.73
CA LYS A 21 22.75 -11.53 23.84
C LYS A 21 21.38 -11.82 23.27
N PHE A 22 21.20 -13.03 22.74
CA PHE A 22 19.89 -13.60 22.44
C PHE A 22 19.34 -14.27 23.71
N GLU A 23 18.20 -13.79 24.17
CA GLU A 23 17.53 -14.24 25.39
C GLU A 23 16.17 -14.83 25.02
N CYS A 24 15.82 -15.93 25.68
CA CYS A 24 14.49 -16.51 25.57
C CYS A 24 13.58 -15.94 26.67
N GLN A 25 12.35 -15.53 26.33
CA GLN A 25 11.41 -15.01 27.33
C GLN A 25 10.71 -16.09 28.17
N THR A 26 10.80 -17.36 27.74
CA THR A 26 10.10 -18.47 28.39
C THR A 26 11.03 -19.43 29.13
N CYS A 27 12.34 -19.36 28.91
CA CYS A 27 13.32 -20.23 29.59
C CYS A 27 14.64 -19.47 29.83
N PRO A 28 15.51 -19.92 30.75
CA PRO A 28 16.76 -19.24 31.10
C PRO A 28 17.87 -19.42 30.04
N TYR A 29 17.50 -19.70 28.78
CA TYR A 29 18.47 -19.85 27.70
C TYR A 29 18.98 -18.49 27.25
N GLU A 30 20.29 -18.32 27.33
CA GLU A 30 21.00 -17.13 26.86
C GLU A 30 22.10 -17.54 25.88
N TYR A 31 22.23 -16.78 24.78
CA TYR A 31 23.30 -16.97 23.80
C TYR A 31 23.97 -15.63 23.47
N PRO A 32 25.22 -15.38 23.92
CA PRO A 32 25.96 -14.16 23.61
C PRO A 32 26.30 -14.06 22.11
N ILE A 33 26.18 -12.85 21.55
CA ILE A 33 26.39 -12.59 20.12
C ILE A 33 27.86 -12.28 19.86
N TYR A 34 28.63 -13.28 19.43
CA TYR A 34 30.04 -13.10 19.06
C TYR A 34 30.28 -12.65 17.61
N ARG A 35 29.31 -12.87 16.72
CA ARG A 35 29.40 -12.59 15.29
C ARG A 35 28.31 -11.63 14.85
N ASN A 36 28.59 -10.87 13.80
CA ASN A 36 27.60 -9.99 13.18
C ASN A 36 26.54 -10.83 12.45
N TYR A 37 25.27 -10.64 12.81
CA TYR A 37 24.12 -11.20 12.10
C TYR A 37 23.55 -10.13 11.19
N LEU A 38 23.51 -10.40 9.88
CA LEU A 38 22.96 -9.51 8.86
C LEU A 38 21.94 -10.30 8.05
N ASP A 39 20.72 -9.78 7.99
CA ASP A 39 19.70 -10.24 7.05
C ASP A 39 19.35 -9.07 6.15
N ARG A 40 19.55 -9.24 4.83
CA ARG A 40 19.32 -8.19 3.84
C ARG A 40 18.14 -8.60 2.98
N THR A 41 17.04 -7.89 3.12
CA THR A 41 15.90 -8.01 2.23
C THR A 41 15.99 -6.93 1.15
N VAL A 42 15.99 -7.35 -0.12
CA VAL A 42 15.87 -6.42 -1.25
C VAL A 42 14.38 -6.10 -1.40
N LEU A 43 14.00 -4.88 -1.05
CA LEU A 43 12.64 -4.40 -1.25
C LEU A 43 12.48 -4.03 -2.72
N THR A 44 11.63 -4.75 -3.44
CA THR A 44 11.15 -4.29 -4.74
C THR A 44 10.15 -3.16 -4.51
N ARG A 45 10.21 -2.12 -5.35
CA ARG A 45 9.21 -1.05 -5.32
C ARG A 45 7.88 -1.67 -5.74
N LYS A 46 6.86 -1.58 -4.87
CA LYS A 46 5.50 -1.95 -5.26
C LYS A 46 5.09 -1.06 -6.44
N GLU A 47 4.62 -1.68 -7.52
CA GLU A 47 3.99 -0.93 -8.60
C GLU A 47 2.77 -0.21 -8.02
N VAL A 48 2.60 1.06 -8.40
CA VAL A 48 1.42 1.81 -7.97
C VAL A 48 0.26 1.20 -8.73
N ASP A 49 -0.48 0.30 -8.09
CA ASP A 49 -1.76 -0.13 -8.59
C ASP A 49 -2.60 1.12 -8.82
N ASP A 50 -3.11 1.29 -10.04
CA ASP A 50 -4.07 2.35 -10.32
C ASP A 50 -5.27 2.14 -9.40
N VAL A 51 -5.41 3.02 -8.41
CA VAL A 51 -6.43 2.96 -7.34
C VAL A 51 -7.85 2.88 -7.91
N LEU A 52 -8.02 3.27 -9.17
CA LEU A 52 -9.27 3.25 -9.91
C LEU A 52 -9.35 2.15 -10.98
N GLY A 53 -8.49 1.12 -10.97
CA GLY A 53 -8.62 -0.07 -11.83
C GLY A 53 -8.14 0.08 -13.29
N GLY A 54 -7.16 0.95 -13.53
CA GLY A 54 -6.48 1.09 -14.82
C GLY A 54 -7.39 1.45 -15.99
N GLU A 55 -7.05 1.01 -17.20
CA GLU A 55 -7.84 1.29 -18.42
C GLU A 55 -9.20 0.55 -18.44
N GLU A 56 -9.30 -0.59 -17.75
CA GLU A 56 -10.49 -1.44 -17.80
C GLU A 56 -11.65 -0.92 -16.97
N ALA A 57 -11.36 -0.22 -15.87
CA ALA A 57 -12.38 0.35 -15.00
C ALA A 57 -13.28 1.39 -15.66
N TRP A 58 -12.83 1.99 -16.77
CA TRP A 58 -13.59 3.00 -17.51
C TRP A 58 -14.33 2.44 -18.73
N LYS A 59 -14.20 1.14 -19.04
CA LYS A 59 -14.81 0.54 -20.25
C LYS A 59 -16.34 0.47 -20.20
N ASN A 60 -16.94 0.34 -19.01
CA ASN A 60 -18.37 0.14 -18.80
C ASN A 60 -19.03 1.26 -17.97
N VAL A 61 -18.40 2.43 -17.92
CA VAL A 61 -18.85 3.54 -17.09
C VAL A 61 -19.82 4.41 -17.90
N ASP A 62 -20.87 4.89 -17.25
CA ASP A 62 -21.86 5.76 -17.86
C ASP A 62 -21.25 7.11 -18.30
N GLN A 63 -21.87 7.73 -19.30
CA GLN A 63 -21.48 9.04 -19.82
C GLN A 63 -22.44 10.12 -19.33
N THR A 64 -21.88 11.26 -18.89
CA THR A 64 -22.64 12.45 -18.48
C THR A 64 -22.14 13.67 -19.26
N GLU A 65 -23.00 14.68 -19.37
CA GLU A 65 -22.66 15.99 -19.91
C GLU A 65 -21.80 16.77 -18.91
N ALA A 66 -20.48 16.74 -19.12
CA ALA A 66 -19.50 17.49 -18.33
C ALA A 66 -18.39 18.00 -19.25
N GLN A 67 -18.07 19.30 -19.13
CA GLN A 67 -17.07 19.94 -19.97
C GLN A 67 -15.66 19.58 -19.51
N CYS A 68 -14.85 19.03 -20.43
CA CYS A 68 -13.45 18.72 -20.16
C CYS A 68 -12.64 20.02 -20.02
N PRO A 69 -11.85 20.19 -18.93
CA PRO A 69 -11.06 21.41 -18.71
C PRO A 69 -9.90 21.59 -19.71
N LYS A 70 -9.57 20.57 -20.51
CA LYS A 70 -8.43 20.59 -21.43
C LYS A 70 -8.82 20.68 -22.91
N CYS A 71 -9.87 19.97 -23.33
CA CYS A 71 -10.29 19.90 -24.73
C CYS A 71 -11.70 20.45 -24.98
N GLU A 72 -12.36 20.99 -23.95
CA GLU A 72 -13.69 21.60 -24.01
C GLU A 72 -14.81 20.68 -24.56
N ASN A 73 -14.55 19.37 -24.63
CA ASN A 73 -15.57 18.41 -25.00
C ASN A 73 -16.65 18.33 -23.92
N ASN A 74 -17.92 18.29 -24.33
CA ASN A 74 -19.07 18.30 -23.42
C ASN A 74 -19.47 16.92 -22.87
N ARG A 75 -18.73 15.85 -23.20
CA ARG A 75 -19.01 14.49 -22.73
C ARG A 75 -17.84 13.93 -21.95
N ALA A 76 -18.14 13.37 -20.77
CA ALA A 76 -17.19 12.67 -19.93
C ALA A 76 -17.80 11.37 -19.40
N TYR A 77 -16.96 10.34 -19.22
CA TYR A 77 -17.30 9.21 -18.37
C TYR A 77 -17.30 9.67 -16.92
N TYR A 78 -18.26 9.24 -16.11
CA TYR A 78 -18.33 9.63 -14.69
C TYR A 78 -18.50 8.43 -13.78
N MET A 79 -17.78 8.41 -12.67
CA MET A 79 -17.86 7.35 -11.66
C MET A 79 -17.91 7.98 -10.28
N GLN A 80 -18.85 7.54 -9.46
CA GLN A 80 -18.99 8.01 -8.08
C GLN A 80 -18.36 7.00 -7.13
N LEU A 81 -17.42 7.45 -6.30
CA LEU A 81 -16.77 6.62 -5.30
C LEU A 81 -16.88 7.25 -3.92
N GLN A 82 -17.17 6.40 -2.95
CA GLN A 82 -17.07 6.76 -1.54
C GLN A 82 -15.63 6.60 -1.08
N ILE A 83 -14.90 7.71 -1.02
CA ILE A 83 -13.49 7.74 -0.58
C ILE A 83 -13.35 8.03 0.93
N ARG A 84 -14.42 8.48 1.60
CA ARG A 84 -14.44 8.87 3.02
C ARG A 84 -15.56 8.13 3.77
N SER A 85 -15.74 8.43 5.06
CA SER A 85 -16.83 7.89 5.88
C SER A 85 -18.19 8.08 5.20
N ALA A 86 -19.14 7.17 5.43
CA ALA A 86 -20.46 7.19 4.78
C ALA A 86 -21.32 8.44 5.05
N ASP A 87 -20.92 9.26 6.03
CA ASP A 87 -21.59 10.51 6.38
C ASP A 87 -21.26 11.67 5.40
N GLU A 88 -20.21 11.53 4.58
CA GLU A 88 -19.85 12.51 3.54
C GLU A 88 -20.46 12.13 2.18
N PRO A 89 -20.84 13.11 1.33
CA PRO A 89 -21.35 12.84 0.00
C PRO A 89 -20.30 12.14 -0.87
N MET A 90 -20.77 11.31 -1.82
CA MET A 90 -19.91 10.60 -2.75
C MET A 90 -19.11 11.57 -3.63
N THR A 91 -17.83 11.27 -3.85
CA THR A 91 -16.96 12.06 -4.74
C THR A 91 -17.13 11.58 -6.18
N THR A 92 -17.30 12.52 -7.12
CA THR A 92 -17.48 12.18 -8.54
C THR A 92 -16.17 12.37 -9.29
N PHE A 93 -15.75 11.33 -10.00
CA PHE A 93 -14.59 11.35 -10.88
C PHE A 93 -15.04 11.37 -12.33
N TYR A 94 -14.42 12.23 -13.13
CA TYR A 94 -14.67 12.36 -14.55
C TYR A 94 -13.45 11.96 -15.37
N LYS A 95 -13.69 11.36 -16.53
CA LYS A 95 -12.67 11.07 -17.54
C LYS A 95 -13.17 11.49 -18.91
N CYS A 96 -12.37 12.26 -19.64
CA CYS A 96 -12.74 12.70 -20.98
C CYS A 96 -13.01 11.50 -21.91
N THR A 97 -14.09 11.56 -22.70
CA THR A 97 -14.41 10.51 -23.69
C THR A 97 -13.45 10.50 -24.88
N VAL A 98 -12.74 11.60 -25.12
CA VAL A 98 -11.75 11.73 -26.20
C VAL A 98 -10.46 11.00 -25.80
N LEU A 99 -10.14 9.90 -26.49
CA LEU A 99 -8.95 9.09 -26.23
C LEU A 99 -7.63 9.88 -26.29
N THR A 100 -7.52 10.89 -27.16
CA THR A 100 -6.32 11.73 -27.27
C THR A 100 -6.13 12.68 -26.09
N CYS A 101 -7.20 13.00 -25.36
CA CYS A 101 -7.15 13.90 -24.21
C CYS A 101 -7.02 13.11 -22.90
N SER A 102 -7.84 12.06 -22.74
CA SER A 102 -7.89 11.10 -21.61
C SER A 102 -7.74 11.69 -20.20
N THR A 103 -8.02 12.99 -20.06
CA THR A 103 -7.77 13.74 -18.84
C THR A 103 -8.79 13.34 -17.80
N GLN A 104 -8.32 13.09 -16.59
CA GLN A 104 -9.15 12.74 -15.44
C GLN A 104 -9.19 13.93 -14.48
N TRP A 105 -10.37 14.25 -13.98
CA TRP A 105 -10.55 15.29 -12.98
C TRP A 105 -11.63 14.88 -11.98
N ARG A 106 -11.68 15.61 -10.85
CA ARG A 106 -12.63 15.40 -9.76
C ARG A 106 -13.50 16.63 -9.63
N ASP A 107 -14.75 16.40 -9.24
CA ASP A 107 -15.62 17.39 -8.61
C ASP A 107 -15.93 16.97 -7.16
#